data_AF-A0A6L9QJV8-F1
#
_entry.id   AF-A0A6L9QJV8-F1
#
_cell.length_a   1.000
_cell.length_b   1.000
_cell.length_c   1.000
_cell.angle_alpha   90.00
_cell.angle_beta   90.00
_cell.angle_gamma   90.00
#
_symmetry.space_group_name_H-M   'P 1'
#
loop_
_entity.id
_entity.type
_entity.pdbx_description
1 polymer ?
#
loop_
_entity_poly.entity_id
_entity_poly.type
_entity_poly.pdbx_seq_one_letter_code
_entity_poly.pdbx_strand_id
1 'polypeptide(L)'
;MYLLLPFVGALFGLIVYLVVRGGLTSPSGGAADINPYGITAIAALVGQFSRETAEKFHSVFATLLAPAPQGRDHVLAPTVTGIEPAGGPPGTRVTITGTGLASATDVLFGTVRSPAADVTDTLVRAIVPEGATSAPPVVRTPAGAAASPEAFVVEPPT
;
A
#
# COMPACT_ATOMS: atom_id res chain seq x y z
N MET A 1 8.92 3.74 -36.78
CA MET A 1 10.33 3.96 -36.39
C MET A 1 11.29 3.06 -37.18
N TYR A 2 11.01 2.76 -38.47
CA TYR A 2 11.83 1.84 -39.27
C TYR A 2 12.85 2.53 -40.18
N LEU A 3 12.64 3.82 -40.47
CA LEU A 3 13.55 4.63 -41.28
C LEU A 3 14.94 4.83 -40.62
N LEU A 4 15.01 4.63 -39.30
CA LEU A 4 16.25 4.80 -38.51
C LEU A 4 17.12 3.52 -38.49
N LEU A 5 16.55 2.34 -38.76
CA LEU A 5 17.25 1.06 -38.75
C LEU A 5 18.52 1.01 -39.64
N PRO A 6 18.54 1.54 -40.88
CA PRO A 6 19.77 1.52 -41.69
C PRO A 6 20.90 2.36 -41.09
N PHE A 7 20.57 3.47 -40.42
CA PHE A 7 21.58 4.31 -39.76
C PHE A 7 22.14 3.65 -38.50
N VAL A 8 21.29 2.95 -37.74
CA VAL A 8 21.74 2.16 -36.57
C VAL A 8 22.62 1.00 -37.02
N GLY A 9 22.26 0.29 -38.10
CA GLY A 9 23.07 -0.77 -38.68
C GLY A 9 24.42 -0.28 -39.22
N ALA A 10 24.45 0.88 -39.88
CA ALA A 10 25.69 1.50 -40.36
C ALA A 10 26.62 1.90 -39.20
N LEU A 11 26.07 2.45 -38.11
CA LEU A 11 26.84 2.79 -36.91
C LEU A 11 27.44 1.53 -36.25
N PHE A 12 26.66 0.45 -36.16
CA PHE A 12 27.14 -0.82 -35.61
C PHE A 12 28.23 -1.46 -36.48
N GLY A 13 28.06 -1.41 -37.81
CA GLY A 13 29.07 -1.84 -38.76
C GLY A 13 30.38 -1.05 -38.65
N LEU A 14 30.30 0.27 -38.44
CA LEU A 14 31.47 1.13 -38.20
C LEU A 14 32.22 0.71 -36.93
N ILE A 15 31.49 0.48 -35.83
CA ILE A 15 32.07 0.05 -34.55
C ILE A 15 32.78 -1.31 -34.72
N VAL A 16 32.14 -2.29 -35.36
CA VAL A 16 32.74 -3.61 -35.62
C VAL A 16 33.96 -3.50 -36.52
N TYR A 17 33.91 -2.66 -37.57
CA TYR A 17 35.05 -2.41 -38.44
C TYR A 17 36.24 -1.80 -37.67
N LEU A 18 36.00 -0.85 -36.77
CA LEU A 18 37.04 -0.25 -35.92
C LEU A 18 37.65 -1.28 -34.96
N VAL A 19 36.86 -2.21 -34.41
CA VAL A 19 37.35 -3.32 -33.58
C VAL A 19 38.20 -4.29 -34.39
N VAL A 20 37.70 -4.75 -35.54
CA VAL A 20 38.37 -5.76 -36.37
C VAL A 20 39.64 -5.20 -37.03
N ARG A 21 39.62 -3.94 -37.46
CA ARG A 21 40.75 -3.33 -38.16
C ARG A 21 41.76 -2.64 -37.24
N GLY A 22 41.32 -2.08 -36.11
CA GLY A 22 42.21 -1.53 -35.10
C GLY A 22 42.83 -2.62 -34.21
N GLY A 23 42.10 -3.69 -33.95
CA GLY A 23 42.47 -4.63 -32.90
C GLY A 23 42.25 -4.03 -31.50
N LEU A 24 41.88 -4.87 -30.53
CA LEU A 24 41.70 -4.44 -29.14
C LEU A 24 43.03 -4.27 -28.40
N THR A 25 44.09 -4.91 -28.89
CA THR A 25 45.43 -4.92 -28.31
C THR A 25 46.48 -4.86 -29.42
N SER A 26 47.49 -4.01 -29.25
CA SER A 26 48.66 -3.98 -30.13
C SER A 26 49.56 -5.20 -29.87
N PRO A 27 50.26 -5.75 -30.88
CA PRO A 27 51.08 -6.96 -30.74
C PRO A 27 52.27 -6.81 -29.77
N SER A 28 52.63 -5.58 -29.36
CA SER A 28 53.76 -5.29 -28.46
C SER A 28 53.42 -5.26 -26.96
N GLY A 29 52.13 -5.34 -26.57
CA GLY A 29 51.71 -5.63 -25.20
C GLY A 29 51.98 -4.59 -24.10
N GLY A 30 52.44 -3.38 -24.41
CA GLY A 30 52.65 -2.31 -23.42
C GLY A 30 51.37 -1.56 -23.04
N ALA A 31 51.24 -1.10 -21.79
CA ALA A 31 50.10 -0.26 -21.35
C ALA A 31 50.03 1.11 -22.08
N ALA A 32 51.12 1.55 -22.71
CA ALA A 32 51.16 2.72 -23.60
C ALA A 32 50.73 2.40 -25.04
N ASP A 33 50.60 1.12 -25.41
CA ASP A 33 50.28 0.66 -26.76
C ASP A 33 48.78 0.35 -26.93
N ILE A 34 47.91 0.90 -26.08
CA ILE A 34 46.47 0.65 -26.18
C ILE A 34 45.92 1.36 -27.42
N ASN A 35 45.19 0.62 -28.26
CA ASN A 35 44.63 1.19 -29.47
C ASN A 35 43.44 2.11 -29.14
N PRO A 36 43.50 3.43 -29.44
CA PRO A 36 42.39 4.34 -29.20
C PRO A 36 41.11 3.94 -29.95
N TYR A 37 41.21 3.24 -31.08
CA TYR A 37 40.06 2.69 -31.80
C TYR A 37 39.35 1.56 -31.03
N GLY A 38 40.09 0.75 -30.29
CA GLY A 38 39.53 -0.31 -29.43
C GLY A 38 38.78 0.28 -28.23
N ILE A 39 39.37 1.28 -27.56
CA ILE A 39 38.72 1.98 -26.43
C ILE A 39 37.44 2.68 -26.89
N THR A 40 37.51 3.42 -28.01
CA THR A 40 36.34 4.15 -28.54
C THR A 40 35.22 3.20 -28.98
N ALA A 41 35.57 2.04 -29.54
CA ALA A 41 34.57 1.03 -29.89
C ALA A 41 33.89 0.41 -28.66
N ILE A 42 34.65 0.07 -27.60
CA ILE A 42 34.07 -0.44 -26.35
C ILE A 42 33.20 0.63 -25.68
N ALA A 43 33.67 1.87 -25.60
CA ALA A 43 32.90 2.99 -25.04
C ALA A 43 31.59 3.23 -25.81
N ALA A 44 31.62 3.14 -27.13
CA ALA A 44 30.43 3.27 -27.98
C ALA A 44 29.44 2.11 -27.76
N LEU A 45 29.92 0.86 -27.67
CA LEU A 45 29.09 -0.31 -27.36
C LEU A 45 28.44 -0.19 -25.97
N VAL A 46 29.24 0.11 -24.95
CA VAL A 46 28.77 0.28 -23.56
C VAL A 46 27.73 1.41 -23.47
N GLY A 47 27.98 2.54 -24.15
CA GLY A 47 27.01 3.65 -24.21
C GLY A 47 25.69 3.25 -24.86
N GLN A 48 25.71 2.39 -25.87
CA GLN A 48 24.50 1.93 -26.57
C GLN A 48 23.66 0.95 -25.72
N PHE A 49 24.31 0.04 -24.97
CA PHE A 49 23.64 -0.88 -24.03
C PHE A 49 23.23 -0.21 -22.70
N SER A 50 23.73 1.00 -22.42
CA SER A 50 23.42 1.75 -21.20
C SER A 50 21.96 2.19 -21.13
N ARG A 51 21.27 2.45 -22.26
CA ARG A 51 19.85 2.86 -22.21
C ARG A 51 18.94 1.73 -21.73
N GLU A 52 19.10 0.53 -22.28
CA GLU A 52 18.32 -0.63 -21.83
C GLU A 52 18.67 -1.06 -20.39
N THR A 53 19.95 -0.94 -20.03
CA THR A 53 20.41 -1.25 -18.66
C THR A 53 19.87 -0.23 -17.65
N ALA A 54 19.82 1.06 -18.01
CA ALA A 54 19.27 2.11 -17.15
C ALA A 54 17.77 1.94 -16.92
N GLU A 55 16.99 1.60 -17.95
CA GLU A 55 15.55 1.31 -17.83
C GLU A 55 15.30 0.09 -16.93
N LYS A 56 16.09 -0.97 -17.07
CA LYS A 56 15.99 -2.16 -16.20
C LYS A 56 16.38 -1.86 -14.76
N PHE A 57 17.43 -1.07 -14.55
CA PHE A 57 17.82 -0.62 -13.21
C PHE A 57 16.72 0.24 -12.58
N HIS A 58 16.16 1.19 -13.33
CA HIS A 58 15.05 1.99 -12.87
C HIS A 58 13.83 1.14 -12.51
N SER A 59 13.49 0.12 -13.30
CA SER A 59 12.41 -0.83 -13.00
C SER A 59 12.66 -1.60 -11.70
N VAL A 60 13.90 -2.05 -11.46
CA VAL A 60 14.26 -2.71 -10.20
C VAL A 60 14.12 -1.74 -9.02
N PHE A 61 14.63 -0.52 -9.13
CA PHE A 61 14.50 0.49 -8.07
C PHE A 61 13.05 0.89 -7.82
N ALA A 62 12.26 1.10 -8.88
CA ALA A 62 10.85 1.41 -8.79
C ALA A 62 10.06 0.27 -8.12
N THR A 63 10.45 -0.99 -8.34
CA THR A 63 9.82 -2.14 -7.70
C THR A 63 10.23 -2.27 -6.23
N LEU A 64 11.51 -2.08 -5.92
CA LEU A 64 12.03 -2.20 -4.56
C LEU A 64 11.58 -1.06 -3.64
N LEU A 65 11.44 0.15 -4.19
CA LEU A 65 10.98 1.34 -3.47
C LEU A 65 9.49 1.63 -3.69
N ALA A 66 8.75 0.75 -4.39
CA ALA A 66 7.31 0.88 -4.51
C ALA A 66 6.69 0.90 -3.09
N PRO A 67 5.75 1.83 -2.81
CA PRO A 67 4.95 1.75 -1.61
C PRO A 67 4.34 0.35 -1.49
N ALA A 68 4.41 -0.25 -0.30
CA ALA A 68 3.83 -1.56 -0.08
C ALA A 68 2.37 -1.58 -0.54
N PRO A 69 1.93 -2.61 -1.27
CA PRO A 69 0.50 -2.80 -1.54
C PRO A 69 -0.24 -2.70 -0.22
N GLN A 70 -1.32 -1.92 -0.17
CA GLN A 70 -2.20 -1.89 0.99
C GLN A 70 -2.55 -3.35 1.31
N GLY A 71 -2.12 -3.84 2.48
CA GLY A 71 -2.34 -5.22 2.89
C GLY A 71 -3.83 -5.54 2.91
N ARG A 72 -4.17 -6.83 3.08
CA ARG A 72 -5.55 -7.27 3.32
C ARG A 72 -6.20 -6.64 4.56
N ASP A 73 -5.50 -5.75 5.25
CA ASP A 73 -5.98 -4.83 6.27
C ASP A 73 -6.73 -3.63 5.66
N HIS A 74 -7.51 -3.85 4.59
CA HIS A 74 -8.65 -2.98 4.35
C HIS A 74 -9.59 -3.24 5.52
N VAL A 75 -9.37 -2.51 6.62
CA VAL A 75 -10.25 -2.54 7.77
C VAL A 75 -11.60 -2.11 7.21
N LEU A 76 -12.49 -3.09 7.05
CA LEU A 76 -13.81 -2.87 6.49
C LEU A 76 -14.46 -1.75 7.31
N ALA A 77 -15.06 -0.79 6.62
CA ALA A 77 -15.81 0.25 7.31
C ALA A 77 -16.84 -0.45 8.20
N PRO A 78 -16.83 -0.18 9.52
CA PRO A 78 -17.76 -0.85 10.42
C PRO A 78 -19.18 -0.51 9.99
N THR A 79 -20.07 -1.48 10.05
CA THR A 79 -21.51 -1.29 9.83
C THR A 79 -22.25 -1.91 10.99
N VAL A 80 -23.19 -1.17 11.58
CA VAL A 80 -24.06 -1.69 12.64
C VAL A 80 -25.42 -2.00 12.04
N THR A 81 -25.92 -3.21 12.28
CA THR A 81 -27.22 -3.68 11.76
C THR A 81 -28.31 -3.65 12.81
N GLY A 82 -27.95 -3.78 14.10
CA GLY A 82 -28.95 -3.77 15.18
C GLY A 82 -28.32 -3.78 16.57
N ILE A 83 -29.17 -3.50 17.57
CA ILE A 83 -28.81 -3.47 18.98
C ILE A 83 -29.89 -4.19 19.80
N GLU A 84 -29.46 -5.04 20.73
CA GLU A 84 -30.37 -5.77 21.62
C GLU A 84 -29.80 -5.82 23.06
N PRO A 85 -30.58 -5.38 24.07
CA PRO A 85 -31.88 -4.71 23.96
C PRO A 85 -31.77 -3.29 23.39
N ALA A 86 -32.83 -2.82 22.74
CA ALA A 86 -32.93 -1.45 22.21
C ALA A 86 -33.17 -0.36 23.28
N GLY A 87 -33.28 -0.74 24.57
CA GLY A 87 -33.43 0.18 25.68
C GLY A 87 -33.19 -0.47 27.04
N GLY A 88 -33.00 0.37 28.05
CA GLY A 88 -32.83 -0.05 29.44
C GLY A 88 -32.12 0.99 30.32
N PRO A 89 -32.07 0.78 31.65
CA PRO A 89 -31.39 1.68 32.57
C PRO A 89 -29.85 1.59 32.43
N PRO A 90 -29.10 2.59 32.93
CA PRO A 90 -27.66 2.49 33.06
C PRO A 90 -27.23 1.18 33.75
N GLY A 91 -26.14 0.57 33.28
CA GLY A 91 -25.68 -0.76 33.71
C GLY A 91 -26.23 -1.93 32.89
N THR A 92 -27.18 -1.69 31.98
CA THR A 92 -27.69 -2.71 31.05
C THR A 92 -26.59 -3.18 30.10
N ARG A 93 -26.49 -4.49 29.90
CA ARG A 93 -25.60 -5.07 28.88
C ARG A 93 -26.31 -5.07 27.54
N VAL A 94 -25.74 -4.40 26.56
CA VAL A 94 -26.25 -4.38 25.19
C VAL A 94 -25.32 -5.14 24.26
N THR A 95 -25.93 -5.81 23.29
CA THR A 95 -25.27 -6.55 22.22
C THR A 95 -25.52 -5.80 20.93
N ILE A 96 -24.45 -5.34 20.29
CA ILE A 96 -24.47 -4.63 19.02
C ILE A 96 -24.00 -5.61 17.95
N THR A 97 -24.79 -5.75 16.89
CA THR A 97 -24.50 -6.65 15.76
C THR A 97 -24.18 -5.87 14.51
N GLY A 98 -23.33 -6.43 13.64
CA GLY A 98 -22.87 -5.73 12.45
C GLY A 98 -21.80 -6.48 11.67
N THR A 99 -20.95 -5.73 10.98
CA THR A 99 -19.77 -6.23 10.24
C THR A 99 -18.59 -5.26 10.40
N GLY A 100 -17.36 -5.77 10.35
CA GLY A 100 -16.15 -4.95 10.51
C GLY A 100 -15.96 -4.42 11.94
N LEU A 101 -16.53 -5.12 12.92
CA LEU A 101 -16.50 -4.71 14.34
C LEU A 101 -15.32 -5.29 15.11
N ALA A 102 -14.47 -6.13 14.49
CA ALA A 102 -13.40 -6.87 15.16
C ALA A 102 -12.39 -6.00 15.93
N SER A 103 -12.26 -4.73 15.55
CA SER A 103 -11.38 -3.74 16.20
C SER A 103 -12.16 -2.63 16.91
N ALA A 104 -13.38 -2.89 17.37
CA ALA A 104 -14.13 -1.95 18.20
C ALA A 104 -13.41 -1.65 19.51
N THR A 105 -13.25 -0.37 19.82
CA THR A 105 -12.52 0.12 21.01
C THR A 105 -13.47 0.71 22.04
N ASP A 106 -14.39 1.55 21.58
CA ASP A 106 -15.40 2.20 22.41
C ASP A 106 -16.75 2.30 21.67
N VAL A 107 -17.82 2.32 22.46
CA VAL A 107 -19.20 2.54 22.02
C VAL A 107 -19.71 3.80 22.71
N LEU A 108 -20.18 4.77 21.95
CA LEU A 108 -20.77 5.99 22.47
C LEU A 108 -22.28 5.82 22.62
N PHE A 109 -22.81 6.13 23.80
CA PHE A 109 -24.24 6.27 24.07
C PHE A 109 -24.54 7.77 24.26
N GLY A 110 -24.95 8.44 23.19
CA GLY A 110 -25.02 9.89 23.15
C GLY A 110 -23.63 10.52 23.22
N THR A 111 -23.31 11.17 24.35
CA THR A 111 -22.01 11.84 24.59
C THR A 111 -21.06 11.02 25.49
N VAL A 112 -21.55 9.94 26.11
CA VAL A 112 -20.78 9.14 27.07
C VAL A 112 -20.19 7.91 26.39
N ARG A 113 -18.90 7.64 26.67
CA ARG A 113 -18.17 6.49 26.11
C ARG A 113 -18.27 5.29 27.04
N SER A 114 -18.61 4.13 26.48
CA SER A 114 -18.47 2.81 27.12
C SER A 114 -17.31 2.05 26.47
N PRO A 115 -16.47 1.37 27.24
CA PRO A 115 -15.53 0.40 26.68
C PRO A 115 -16.31 -0.73 25.98
N ALA A 116 -15.78 -1.20 24.85
CA ALA A 116 -16.28 -2.40 24.18
C ALA A 116 -15.76 -3.65 24.92
N ALA A 117 -16.64 -4.63 25.10
CA ALA A 117 -16.36 -5.92 25.71
C ALA A 117 -16.78 -7.03 24.73
N ASP A 118 -16.11 -8.19 24.77
CA ASP A 118 -16.50 -9.37 23.98
C ASP A 118 -16.63 -9.05 22.48
N VAL A 119 -15.57 -8.49 21.91
CA VAL A 119 -15.53 -7.96 20.53
C VAL A 119 -15.20 -9.08 19.54
N THR A 120 -16.04 -9.21 18.54
CA THR A 120 -15.87 -10.09 17.38
C THR A 120 -16.14 -9.30 16.09
N ASP A 121 -15.92 -9.91 14.93
CA ASP A 121 -16.15 -9.20 13.66
C ASP A 121 -17.60 -8.79 13.43
N THR A 122 -18.55 -9.52 14.01
CA THR A 122 -19.99 -9.32 13.80
C THR A 122 -20.77 -8.93 15.06
N LEU A 123 -20.12 -8.90 16.22
CA LEU A 123 -20.76 -8.65 17.50
C LEU A 123 -19.83 -7.91 18.46
N VAL A 124 -20.39 -6.93 19.15
CA VAL A 124 -19.75 -6.17 20.24
C VAL A 124 -20.70 -6.11 21.42
N ARG A 125 -20.21 -6.41 22.63
CA ARG A 125 -20.96 -6.13 23.85
C ARG A 125 -20.48 -4.84 24.49
N ALA A 126 -21.41 -4.08 25.05
CA ALA A 126 -21.08 -2.88 25.81
C ALA A 126 -22.02 -2.76 27.01
N ILE A 127 -21.63 -1.97 28.00
CA ILE A 127 -22.46 -1.67 29.17
C ILE A 127 -22.91 -0.22 29.04
N VAL A 128 -24.20 0.04 29.19
CA VAL A 128 -24.72 1.41 29.16
C VAL A 128 -24.14 2.20 30.34
N PRO A 129 -23.37 3.27 30.11
CA PRO A 129 -22.74 4.04 31.19
C PRO A 129 -23.76 4.96 31.88
N GLU A 130 -23.44 5.40 33.10
CA GLU A 130 -24.24 6.45 33.75
C GLU A 130 -24.15 7.77 32.96
N GLY A 131 -25.28 8.47 32.84
CA GLY A 131 -25.38 9.68 32.02
C GLY A 131 -25.56 9.42 30.52
N ALA A 132 -25.76 8.17 30.09
CA ALA A 132 -26.19 7.87 28.73
C ALA A 132 -27.47 8.65 28.39
N THR A 133 -27.55 9.17 27.16
CA THR A 133 -28.73 9.86 26.63
C THR A 133 -29.34 9.00 25.52
N SER A 134 -30.67 9.06 25.37
CA SER A 134 -31.37 8.36 24.29
C SER A 134 -30.91 8.86 22.92
N ALA A 135 -30.08 8.07 22.25
CA ALA A 135 -29.47 8.40 20.96
C ALA A 135 -29.01 7.10 20.26
N PRO A 136 -28.80 7.13 18.92
CA PRO A 136 -28.18 6.02 18.21
C PRO A 136 -26.77 5.77 18.74
N PRO A 137 -26.47 4.56 19.26
CA PRO A 137 -25.13 4.26 19.73
C PRO A 137 -24.14 4.23 18.56
N VAL A 138 -22.93 4.73 18.80
CA VAL A 138 -21.86 4.82 17.79
C VAL A 138 -20.69 3.96 18.21
N VAL A 139 -20.38 2.93 17.42
CA VAL A 139 -19.20 2.06 17.61
C VAL A 139 -18.00 2.69 16.92
N ARG A 140 -16.87 2.82 17.62
CA ARG A 140 -15.61 3.34 17.07
C ARG A 140 -14.59 2.23 16.88
N THR A 141 -14.08 2.14 15.66
CA THR A 141 -12.96 1.28 15.27
C THR A 141 -11.83 2.14 14.70
N PRO A 142 -10.59 1.62 14.61
CA PRO A 142 -9.51 2.27 13.87
C PRO A 142 -9.82 2.55 12.39
N ALA A 143 -10.79 1.83 11.79
CA ALA A 143 -11.27 2.05 10.42
C ALA A 143 -12.18 3.27 10.28
N GLY A 144 -12.90 3.63 11.35
CA GLY A 144 -13.98 4.59 11.28
C GLY A 144 -15.01 4.39 12.39
N ALA A 145 -16.14 5.09 12.26
CA ALA A 145 -17.24 5.01 13.20
C ALA A 145 -18.52 4.52 12.50
N ALA A 146 -19.30 3.71 13.19
CA ALA A 146 -20.58 3.20 12.72
C ALA A 146 -21.68 3.52 13.73
N ALA A 147 -22.74 4.19 13.28
CA ALA A 147 -23.92 4.43 14.08
C ALA A 147 -24.93 3.29 13.90
N SER A 148 -25.60 2.91 14.99
CA SER A 148 -26.77 2.04 14.93
C SER A 148 -27.90 2.72 14.14
N PRO A 149 -28.67 1.97 13.34
CA PRO A 149 -29.87 2.49 12.68
C PRO A 149 -30.99 2.80 13.69
N GLU A 150 -31.01 2.11 14.82
CA GLU A 150 -32.00 2.28 15.89
C GLU A 150 -31.40 3.07 17.07
N ALA A 151 -32.19 3.97 17.64
CA ALA A 151 -31.82 4.71 18.84
C ALA A 151 -31.96 3.85 20.08
N PHE A 152 -30.94 3.86 20.95
CA PHE A 152 -31.06 3.23 22.26
C PHE A 152 -31.87 4.13 23.19
N VAL A 153 -32.91 3.61 23.83
CA VAL A 153 -33.76 4.36 24.76
C VAL A 153 -33.28 4.14 26.20
N VAL A 154 -32.77 5.20 26.83
CA VAL A 154 -32.34 5.14 28.24
C VAL A 154 -33.58 5.31 29.12
N GLU A 155 -33.92 4.27 29.87
CA GLU A 155 -34.99 4.33 30.85
C GLU A 155 -34.48 4.88 32.19
N PRO A 156 -35.29 5.67 32.93
CA PRO A 156 -34.91 6.12 34.26
C PRO A 156 -34.66 4.93 35.20
N PRO A 157 -33.65 4.98 36.08
CA PRO A 157 -33.47 3.93 37.09
C PRO A 157 -34.68 3.91 38.05
N THR A 158 -35.25 2.72 38.26
CA THR A 158 -36.31 2.44 39.25
C THR A 158 -35.76 2.17 40.64
#